data_AF-A0A9D1I5G3-F1
#
_entry.id   AF-A0A9D1I5G3-F1
#
_cell.length_a   1.000
_cell.length_b   1.000
_cell.length_c   1.000
_cell.angle_alpha   90.00
_cell.angle_beta   90.00
_cell.angle_gamma   90.00
#
_symmetry.space_group_name_H-M   'P 1'
#
loop_
_entity.id
_entity.type
_entity.pdbx_description
1 polymer ?
#
loop_
_entity_poly.entity_id
_entity_poly.type
_entity_poly.pdbx_seq_one_letter_code
_entity_poly.pdbx_strand_id
1 'polypeptide(L)'
;KEADQAKEVSESLFGGAGASENMATTSVPDSALTDGAVSVIDLMLLAKLIPSKGEGRRLIQQGGVLVNDEKVDSIDRKVTAEDLASGLILRKGKKVFHRFIK
;
A
#
# COMPACT_ATOMS: atom_id res chain seq x y z
N LYS A 1 -38.89 8.45 -4.10
CA LYS A 1 -38.44 8.88 -5.45
C LYS A 1 -37.48 10.08 -5.30
N GLU A 2 -36.36 10.05 -4.58
CA GLU A 2 -35.17 9.16 -4.62
C GLU A 2 -34.39 9.21 -5.94
N ALA A 3 -34.18 10.42 -6.48
CA ALA A 3 -33.28 10.65 -7.62
C ALA A 3 -31.98 11.40 -7.23
N ASP A 4 -31.72 11.60 -5.94
CA ASP A 4 -30.64 12.46 -5.43
C ASP A 4 -29.50 11.72 -4.72
N GLN A 5 -29.36 10.40 -4.89
CA GLN A 5 -28.30 9.64 -4.20
C GLN A 5 -27.12 9.20 -5.09
N ALA A 6 -27.11 9.56 -6.37
CA ALA A 6 -26.06 9.09 -7.29
C ALA A 6 -24.98 10.14 -7.63
N LYS A 7 -25.15 11.41 -7.26
CA LYS A 7 -24.26 12.49 -7.72
C LYS A 7 -23.13 12.87 -6.76
N GLU A 8 -23.28 12.61 -5.46
CA GLU A 8 -22.31 13.09 -4.45
C GLU A 8 -21.12 12.13 -4.21
N VAL A 9 -21.17 10.89 -4.68
CA VAL A 9 -20.07 9.92 -4.45
C VAL A 9 -18.87 10.17 -5.38
N SER A 10 -19.05 10.94 -6.46
CA SER A 10 -17.98 11.15 -7.45
C SER A 10 -17.02 12.30 -7.14
N GLU A 11 -17.44 13.31 -6.35
CA GLU A 11 -16.61 14.51 -6.11
C GLU A 11 -15.52 14.30 -5.05
N SER A 12 -15.69 13.36 -4.11
CA SER A 12 -14.62 12.95 -3.18
C SER A 12 -13.58 12.01 -3.82
N LEU A 13 -13.88 11.39 -4.97
CA LEU A 13 -12.96 10.49 -5.65
C LEU A 13 -12.04 11.20 -6.65
N PHE A 14 -12.36 12.42 -7.07
CA PHE A 14 -11.64 13.11 -8.15
C PHE A 14 -11.24 14.57 -7.86
N GLY A 15 -11.59 15.14 -6.68
CA GLY A 15 -11.14 16.46 -6.26
C GLY A 15 -9.67 16.47 -5.83
N GLY A 16 -8.79 17.03 -6.65
CA GLY A 16 -7.36 17.10 -6.40
C GLY A 16 -6.98 17.89 -5.15
N ALA A 17 -6.49 17.20 -4.13
CA ALA A 17 -5.55 17.72 -3.14
C ALA A 17 -4.40 16.71 -2.99
N GLY A 18 -3.23 17.13 -3.47
CA GLY A 18 -2.05 16.29 -3.60
C GLY A 18 -1.54 15.75 -2.26
N ALA A 19 -1.25 14.45 -2.26
CA ALA A 19 -0.29 13.76 -1.40
C ALA A 19 -0.54 13.69 0.12
N SER A 20 -1.44 14.47 0.72
CA SER A 20 -1.61 14.48 2.19
C SER A 20 -2.81 13.69 2.72
N GLU A 21 -3.80 13.36 1.88
CA GLU A 21 -5.07 12.72 2.32
C GLU A 21 -5.15 11.23 1.96
N ASN A 22 -4.23 10.75 1.12
CA ASN A 22 -4.20 9.38 0.60
C ASN A 22 -3.20 8.48 1.34
N MET A 23 -2.89 8.73 2.61
CA MET A 23 -2.07 7.81 3.39
C MET A 23 -2.96 6.71 3.97
N ALA A 24 -3.50 5.88 3.08
CA ALA A 24 -4.31 4.75 3.48
C ALA A 24 -3.45 3.86 4.39
N THR A 25 -3.97 3.64 5.60
CA THR A 25 -3.30 2.82 6.60
C THR A 25 -3.96 1.46 6.61
N THR A 26 -3.16 0.42 6.41
CA THR A 26 -3.62 -0.95 6.47
C THR A 26 -2.99 -1.62 7.67
N SER A 27 -3.85 -2.13 8.57
CA SER A 27 -3.41 -3.03 9.61
C SER A 27 -3.11 -4.39 8.99
N VAL A 28 -1.91 -4.89 9.26
CA VAL A 28 -1.42 -6.18 8.77
C VAL A 28 -1.67 -7.22 9.86
N PRO A 29 -2.66 -8.11 9.69
CA PRO A 29 -2.97 -9.12 10.69
C PRO A 29 -1.82 -10.13 10.81
N ASP A 30 -1.71 -10.77 11.98
CA ASP A 30 -0.72 -11.83 12.26
C ASP A 30 -0.83 -12.97 11.26
N SER A 31 -2.05 -13.25 10.80
CA SER A 31 -2.31 -14.27 9.77
C SER A 31 -1.68 -13.96 8.42
N ALA A 32 -1.31 -12.70 8.15
CA ALA A 32 -0.59 -12.31 6.93
C ALA A 32 0.94 -12.37 7.10
N LEU A 33 1.43 -12.45 8.34
CA LEU A 33 2.83 -12.64 8.66
C LEU A 33 3.14 -14.13 8.57
N THR A 34 4.01 -14.50 7.63
CA THR A 34 4.54 -15.86 7.53
C THR A 34 5.87 -15.88 8.26
N ASP A 35 5.93 -16.56 9.41
CA ASP A 35 7.14 -16.65 10.25
C ASP A 35 7.56 -15.31 10.89
N GLY A 36 6.60 -14.48 11.28
CA GLY A 36 6.88 -13.15 11.88
C GLY A 36 7.37 -12.10 10.88
N ALA A 37 7.37 -12.42 9.59
CA ALA A 37 7.70 -11.51 8.50
C ALA A 37 6.69 -11.60 7.35
N VAL A 38 6.59 -10.54 6.56
CA VAL A 38 5.71 -10.48 5.39
C VAL A 38 6.46 -9.84 4.24
N SER A 39 6.22 -10.32 3.03
CA SER A 39 6.86 -9.74 1.85
C SER A 39 6.22 -8.39 1.52
N VAL A 40 7.01 -7.46 0.98
CA VAL A 40 6.49 -6.16 0.49
C VAL A 40 5.38 -6.38 -0.54
N ILE A 41 5.47 -7.44 -1.35
CA ILE A 41 4.46 -7.79 -2.35
C ILE A 41 3.14 -8.23 -1.68
N ASP A 42 3.21 -9.08 -0.65
CA ASP A 42 2.03 -9.51 0.09
C ASP A 42 1.37 -8.34 0.81
N LEU A 43 2.14 -7.40 1.35
CA LEU A 43 1.60 -6.15 1.89
C LEU A 43 0.85 -5.34 0.85
N MET A 44 1.46 -5.14 -0.32
CA MET A 44 0.81 -4.43 -1.43
C MET A 44 -0.47 -5.14 -1.88
N LEU A 45 -0.48 -6.47 -1.89
CA LEU A 45 -1.66 -7.26 -2.24
C LEU A 45 -2.76 -7.12 -1.18
N LEU A 46 -2.38 -7.14 0.10
CA LEU A 46 -3.29 -7.00 1.25
C LEU A 46 -3.93 -5.61 1.29
N ALA A 47 -3.15 -4.57 0.99
CA ALA A 47 -3.65 -3.21 0.78
C ALA A 47 -4.38 -3.01 -0.56
N LYS A 48 -4.54 -4.06 -1.39
CA LYS A 48 -5.13 -4.00 -2.74
C LYS A 48 -4.49 -2.93 -3.64
N LEU A 49 -3.21 -2.62 -3.41
CA LEU A 49 -2.43 -1.70 -4.23
C LEU A 49 -2.05 -2.32 -5.58
N ILE A 50 -2.02 -3.64 -5.66
CA ILE A 50 -1.69 -4.40 -6.86
C ILE A 50 -2.78 -5.44 -7.13
N PRO A 51 -3.07 -5.74 -8.42
CA PRO A 51 -4.04 -6.76 -8.80
C PRO A 51 -3.52 -8.18 -8.55
N SER A 52 -2.21 -8.39 -8.56
CA SER A 52 -1.58 -9.69 -8.38
C SER A 52 -0.14 -9.56 -7.86
N LYS A 53 0.39 -10.64 -7.26
CA LYS A 53 1.79 -10.71 -6.81
C LYS A 53 2.79 -10.46 -7.94
N GLY A 54 2.47 -10.89 -9.18
CA GLY A 54 3.31 -10.68 -10.36
C GLY A 54 3.44 -9.19 -10.72
N GLU A 55 2.36 -8.43 -10.59
CA GLU A 55 2.39 -6.98 -10.81
C GLU A 55 3.25 -6.26 -9.76
N GLY A 56 3.17 -6.69 -8.51
CA GLY A 56 4.04 -6.19 -7.43
C GLY A 56 5.52 -6.39 -7.74
N ARG A 57 5.91 -7.59 -8.20
CA ARG A 57 7.29 -7.89 -8.62
C ARG A 57 7.76 -6.98 -9.73
N ARG A 58 6.92 -6.78 -10.75
CA ARG A 58 7.23 -5.90 -11.88
C ARG A 58 7.45 -4.46 -11.42
N LEU A 59 6.59 -3.95 -10.55
CA LEU A 59 6.72 -2.59 -10.02
C LEU A 59 7.99 -2.41 -9.17
N ILE A 60 8.34 -3.41 -8.36
CA ILE A 60 9.59 -3.42 -7.58
C ILE A 60 10.80 -3.40 -8.52
N GLN A 61 10.85 -4.30 -9.50
CA GLN A 61 11.95 -4.36 -10.48
C GLN A 61 12.08 -3.08 -11.32
N GLN A 62 10.97 -2.39 -11.58
CA GLN A 62 10.97 -1.09 -12.25
C GLN A 62 11.34 0.09 -11.33
N GLY A 63 11.61 -0.17 -10.05
CA GLY A 63 11.93 0.87 -9.05
C GLY A 63 10.74 1.77 -8.72
N GLY A 64 9.52 1.29 -8.95
CA GLY A 64 8.28 2.01 -8.67
C GLY A 64 7.76 1.83 -7.24
N VAL A 65 8.47 1.08 -6.39
CA VAL A 65 8.09 0.81 -4.99
C VAL A 65 9.21 1.27 -4.07
N LEU A 66 8.87 2.11 -3.10
CA LEU A 66 9.76 2.51 -2.02
C LEU A 66 9.15 2.09 -0.69
N VAL A 67 9.97 1.72 0.28
CA VAL A 67 9.59 1.36 1.64
C VAL A 67 10.45 2.19 2.59
N ASN A 68 9.83 2.96 3.49
CA ASN A 68 10.50 3.90 4.38
C ASN A 68 11.47 4.85 3.65
N ASP A 69 11.02 5.36 2.48
CA ASP A 69 11.81 6.21 1.57
C ASP A 69 13.02 5.50 0.89
N GLU A 70 13.22 4.21 1.17
CA GLU A 70 14.24 3.37 0.54
C GLU A 70 13.66 2.65 -0.69
N LYS A 71 14.38 2.66 -1.81
CA LYS A 71 13.96 1.90 -3.00
C LYS A 71 14.03 0.41 -2.73
N VAL A 72 12.92 -0.28 -2.94
CA VAL A 72 12.89 -1.74 -2.90
C VAL A 72 13.37 -2.25 -4.25
N ASP A 73 14.57 -2.80 -4.31
CA ASP A 73 15.10 -3.49 -5.50
C ASP A 73 14.87 -5.01 -5.43
N SER A 74 14.80 -5.54 -4.20
CA SER A 74 14.59 -6.96 -3.95
C SER A 74 13.10 -7.32 -3.83
N ILE A 75 12.61 -8.16 -4.73
CA ILE A 75 11.27 -8.76 -4.64
C ILE A 75 11.08 -9.63 -3.38
N ASP A 76 12.18 -10.13 -2.82
CA ASP A 76 12.25 -10.90 -1.58
C ASP A 76 12.41 -10.01 -0.35
N ARG A 77 12.26 -8.69 -0.48
CA ARG A 77 12.27 -7.80 0.69
C ARG A 77 11.13 -8.22 1.61
N LYS A 78 11.52 -8.76 2.76
CA LYS A 78 10.66 -9.07 3.88
C LYS A 78 10.76 -7.95 4.90
N VAL A 79 9.63 -7.66 5.52
CA VAL A 79 9.50 -6.72 6.63
C VAL A 79 8.92 -7.48 7.79
N THR A 80 9.55 -7.32 8.96
CA THR A 80 9.17 -8.03 10.17
C THR A 80 7.95 -7.39 10.81
N ALA A 81 7.29 -8.12 11.70
CA ALA A 81 6.23 -7.58 12.54
C ALA A 81 6.68 -6.35 13.34
N GLU A 82 7.95 -6.27 13.72
CA GLU A 82 8.54 -5.16 14.47
C GLU A 82 8.67 -3.90 13.61
N ASP A 83 9.12 -4.03 12.37
CA ASP A 83 9.14 -2.94 11.38
C ASP A 83 7.72 -2.39 11.13
N LEU A 84 6.74 -3.29 11.05
CA LEU A 84 5.33 -2.91 10.92
C LEU A 84 4.78 -2.26 12.19
N ALA A 85 5.22 -2.68 13.37
CA ALA A 85 4.85 -2.06 14.64
C ALA A 85 5.39 -0.63 14.76
N SER A 86 6.59 -0.37 14.23
CA SER A 86 7.12 1.01 14.11
C SER A 86 6.34 1.86 13.10
N GLY A 87 5.56 1.23 12.22
CA GLY A 87 4.79 1.89 11.17
C GLY A 87 5.62 2.05 9.90
N LEU A 88 5.40 1.13 8.96
CA LEU A 88 6.10 1.09 7.69
C LEU A 88 5.37 1.93 6.64
N ILE A 89 6.09 2.77 5.91
CA ILE A 89 5.50 3.56 4.82
C ILE A 89 5.93 2.98 3.49
N LEU A 90 4.98 2.42 2.74
CA LEU A 90 5.18 1.98 1.38
C LEU A 90 4.70 3.07 0.42
N ARG A 91 5.53 3.42 -0.54
CA ARG A 91 5.19 4.34 -1.61
C ARG A 91 5.15 3.60 -2.93
N LYS A 92 3.99 3.65 -3.59
CA LYS A 92 3.81 3.16 -4.95
C LYS A 92 3.83 4.34 -5.92
N GLY A 93 4.89 4.46 -6.71
CA GLY A 93 5.08 5.55 -7.66
C GLY A 93 5.18 6.93 -6.99
N LYS A 94 4.81 8.00 -7.71
CA LYS A 94 4.98 9.37 -7.21
C LYS A 94 3.89 9.83 -6.24
N LYS A 95 2.68 9.27 -6.29
CA LYS A 95 1.47 9.84 -5.66
C LYS A 95 0.76 8.92 -4.67
N VAL A 96 1.08 7.63 -4.60
CA VAL A 96 0.40 6.69 -3.72
C VAL A 96 1.30 6.36 -2.54
N PHE A 97 0.82 6.69 -1.34
CA PHE A 97 1.50 6.42 -0.08
C PHE A 97 0.60 5.51 0.75
N HIS A 98 1.16 4.49 1.35
CA HIS A 98 0.41 3.49 2.08
C HIS A 98 1.15 3.16 3.35
N ARG A 99 0.51 3.37 4.50
CA ARG A 99 1.10 3.02 5.78
C ARG A 99 0.68 1.60 6.14
N PHE A 100 1.62 0.78 6.54
CA PHE A 100 1.37 -0.52 7.11
C PHE A 100 1.70 -0.45 8.59
N ILE A 101 0.71 -0.77 9.41
CA ILE A 101 0.87 -0.92 10.85
C ILE A 101 0.50 -2.34 11.23
N LYS A 102 1.10 -2.85 12.30
CA LYS A 102 0.61 -4.06 12.95
C LYS A 102 -0.42 -3.65 13.99
#